data_AF-A0A4Q7ZES0-F1
#
_entry.id   AF-A0A4Q7ZES0-F1
#
_cell.length_a   1.000
_cell.length_b   1.000
_cell.length_c   1.000
_cell.angle_alpha   90.00
_cell.angle_beta   90.00
_cell.angle_gamma   90.00
#
_symmetry.space_group_name_H-M   'P 1'
#
loop_
_entity.id
_entity.type
_entity.pdbx_description
1 polymer ?
#
loop_
_entity_poly.entity_id
_entity_poly.type
_entity_poly.pdbx_seq_one_letter_code
_entity_poly.pdbx_strand_id
1 'polypeptide(L)'
;MTDWDITATDEQQDEGTYEYGGAGRGDSVQRLADVSNTMATATRQAVKAAEMAVAVIQRLDASSTEIGKVVQLIATIAKQTNLLALNATIEAARAGEAGRGFAVVASEVKDLANETATATNEIGGQVGGIRADTQNAVSAIEEMQHLIAELDRCQQIISGIVAEQQAG
;
A
#
# COMPACT_ATOMS: atom_id res chain seq x y z
N MET A 1 38.03 39.56 47.40
CA MET A 1 37.00 40.03 48.35
C MET A 1 37.03 41.54 48.23
N THR A 2 36.25 42.06 47.28
CA THR A 2 36.21 43.47 46.93
C THR A 2 34.75 43.81 46.73
N ASP A 3 34.30 44.58 47.72
CA ASP A 3 33.14 45.44 47.82
C ASP A 3 32.59 45.90 46.46
N TRP A 4 31.30 45.64 46.22
CA TRP A 4 30.53 46.32 45.19
C TRP A 4 29.55 47.25 45.90
N ASP A 5 30.00 48.49 46.01
CA ASP A 5 29.29 49.65 46.52
C ASP A 5 28.00 49.88 45.72
N ILE A 6 26.88 49.83 46.45
CA ILE A 6 25.54 50.11 45.93
C ILE A 6 25.33 51.61 46.11
N THR A 7 25.65 52.40 45.09
CA THR A 7 25.19 53.79 45.01
C THR A 7 24.05 53.91 44.03
N ALA A 8 22.93 54.36 44.60
CA ALA A 8 21.67 54.62 43.95
C ALA A 8 21.84 55.56 42.75
N THR A 9 21.31 55.14 41.61
CA THR A 9 20.89 56.04 40.55
C THR A 9 19.39 55.89 40.39
N ASP A 10 18.71 56.88 40.94
CA ASP A 10 17.62 57.64 40.35
C ASP A 10 16.38 56.85 39.90
N GLU A 11 15.33 57.01 40.71
CA GLU A 11 13.95 56.86 40.32
C GLU A 11 13.63 57.82 39.16
N GLN A 12 13.68 57.30 37.93
CA GLN A 12 12.81 57.82 36.88
C GLN A 12 11.73 56.78 36.59
N GLN A 13 10.55 57.06 37.14
CA GLN A 13 9.28 56.48 36.76
C GLN A 13 9.12 56.61 35.23
N ASP A 14 9.32 55.50 34.51
CA ASP A 14 8.72 55.31 33.21
C ASP A 14 7.44 54.51 33.43
N GLU A 15 6.33 55.22 33.67
CA GLU A 15 4.98 54.68 33.50
C GLU A 15 4.72 54.48 31.99
N GLY A 16 5.50 53.61 31.38
CA GLY A 16 5.20 52.98 30.12
C GLY A 16 3.98 52.11 30.34
N THR A 17 2.82 52.63 30.00
CA THR A 17 1.57 51.87 29.90
C THR A 17 1.84 50.73 28.91
N TYR A 18 2.14 49.54 29.43
CA TYR A 18 2.19 48.32 28.62
C TYR A 18 0.76 48.00 28.21
N GLU A 19 0.36 48.55 27.07
CA GLU A 19 -0.86 48.21 26.36
C GLU A 19 -0.77 46.74 25.91
N TYR A 20 -1.13 45.81 26.80
CA TYR A 20 -1.48 44.44 26.43
C TYR A 20 -2.88 44.44 25.82
N GLY A 21 -3.00 45.02 24.62
CA GLY A 21 -4.27 45.20 23.90
C GLY A 21 -4.41 44.27 22.68
N GLY A 22 -5.11 43.15 22.84
CA GLY A 22 -6.06 42.63 21.84
C GLY A 22 -5.60 41.93 20.55
N ALA A 23 -4.33 41.98 20.14
CA ALA A 23 -3.94 41.46 18.81
C ALA A 23 -3.66 39.94 18.72
N GLY A 24 -3.33 39.27 19.84
CA GLY A 24 -2.85 37.87 19.80
C GLY A 24 -3.94 36.80 19.64
N ARG A 25 -5.16 37.04 20.14
CA ARG A 25 -6.24 36.04 20.13
C ARG A 25 -6.93 35.95 18.77
N GLY A 26 -7.23 37.07 18.13
CA GLY A 26 -7.83 37.10 16.79
C GLY A 26 -6.93 36.48 15.72
N ASP A 27 -5.63 36.78 15.75
CA ASP A 27 -4.64 36.18 14.84
C ASP A 27 -4.52 34.66 15.04
N SER A 28 -4.52 34.20 16.31
CA SER A 28 -4.47 32.78 16.62
C SER A 28 -5.71 32.01 16.15
N VAL A 29 -6.91 32.58 16.30
CA VAL A 29 -8.18 31.98 15.83
C VAL A 29 -8.23 31.93 14.31
N GLN A 30 -7.78 32.99 13.63
CA GLN A 30 -7.71 33.02 12.17
C GLN A 30 -6.73 31.97 11.62
N ARG A 31 -5.53 31.89 12.19
CA ARG A 31 -4.54 30.87 11.81
C ARG A 31 -5.05 29.45 12.07
N LEU A 32 -5.78 29.22 13.16
CA LEU A 32 -6.39 27.93 13.45
C LEU A 32 -7.48 27.57 12.42
N ALA A 33 -8.29 28.54 12.00
CA ALA A 33 -9.28 28.37 10.94
C ALA A 33 -8.63 27.98 9.60
N ASP A 34 -7.55 28.67 9.22
CA ASP A 34 -6.82 28.41 7.97
C ASP A 34 -6.16 27.02 7.99
N VAL A 35 -5.55 26.63 9.11
CA VAL A 35 -4.99 25.28 9.29
C VAL A 35 -6.10 24.24 9.25
N SER A 36 -7.25 24.46 9.90
CA SER A 36 -8.39 23.54 9.88
C SER A 36 -8.93 23.32 8.46
N ASN A 37 -9.08 24.39 7.67
CA ASN A 37 -9.51 24.30 6.27
C ASN A 37 -8.48 23.58 5.37
N THR A 38 -7.20 23.81 5.62
CA THR A 38 -6.10 23.12 4.93
C THR A 38 -6.13 21.63 5.25
N MET A 39 -6.29 21.27 6.53
CA MET A 39 -6.43 19.87 6.97
C MET A 39 -7.65 19.21 6.33
N ALA A 40 -8.82 19.86 6.31
CA ALA A 40 -10.02 19.34 5.67
C ALA A 40 -9.79 18.98 4.19
N THR A 41 -9.04 19.84 3.49
CA THR A 41 -8.69 19.61 2.09
C THR A 41 -7.71 18.44 1.93
N ALA A 42 -6.70 18.35 2.79
CA ALA A 42 -5.76 17.23 2.79
C ALA A 42 -6.45 15.90 3.11
N THR A 43 -7.36 15.86 4.08
CA THR A 43 -8.17 14.68 4.43
C THR A 43 -8.98 14.20 3.23
N ARG A 44 -9.70 15.10 2.53
CA ARG A 44 -10.45 14.74 1.31
C ARG A 44 -9.56 14.19 0.20
N GLN A 45 -8.36 14.75 0.03
CA GLN A 45 -7.38 14.24 -0.94
C GLN A 45 -6.88 12.85 -0.55
N ALA A 46 -6.63 12.62 0.76
CA ALA A 46 -6.22 11.33 1.28
C ALA A 46 -7.29 10.25 1.08
N VAL A 47 -8.57 10.56 1.33
CA VAL A 47 -9.70 9.65 1.02
C VAL A 47 -9.67 9.25 -0.45
N LYS A 48 -9.60 10.22 -1.36
CA LYS A 48 -9.58 9.96 -2.81
C LYS A 48 -8.38 9.11 -3.22
N ALA A 49 -7.20 9.38 -2.65
CA ALA A 49 -5.99 8.61 -2.91
C ALA A 49 -6.14 7.15 -2.43
N ALA A 50 -6.71 6.94 -1.25
CA ALA A 50 -7.00 5.61 -0.72
C ALA A 50 -8.00 4.85 -1.60
N GLU A 51 -9.09 5.47 -2.03
CA GLU A 51 -10.07 4.87 -2.96
C GLU A 51 -9.42 4.46 -4.29
N MET A 52 -8.56 5.32 -4.86
CA MET A 52 -7.82 5.02 -6.07
C MET A 52 -6.85 3.84 -5.88
N ALA A 53 -6.17 3.77 -4.73
CA ALA A 53 -5.27 2.68 -4.40
C ALA A 53 -6.02 1.34 -4.27
N VAL A 54 -7.18 1.32 -3.59
CA VAL A 54 -8.05 0.14 -3.50
C VAL A 54 -8.45 -0.33 -4.90
N ALA A 55 -8.88 0.59 -5.78
CA ALA A 55 -9.28 0.22 -7.14
C ALA A 55 -8.12 -0.38 -7.96
N VAL A 56 -6.89 0.12 -7.79
CA VAL A 56 -5.70 -0.45 -8.44
C VAL A 56 -5.42 -1.86 -7.92
N ILE A 57 -5.46 -2.06 -6.59
CA ILE A 57 -5.17 -3.34 -5.96
C ILE A 57 -6.22 -4.39 -6.34
N GLN A 58 -7.50 -4.03 -6.40
CA GLN A 58 -8.56 -4.91 -6.86
C GLN A 58 -8.35 -5.38 -8.30
N ARG A 59 -7.89 -4.50 -9.20
CA ARG A 59 -7.52 -4.91 -10.57
C ARG A 59 -6.31 -5.84 -10.57
N LEU A 60 -5.35 -5.63 -9.68
CA LEU A 60 -4.19 -6.51 -9.54
C LEU A 60 -4.59 -7.90 -9.05
N ASP A 61 -5.44 -8.03 -8.03
CA ASP A 61 -5.95 -9.34 -7.56
C ASP A 61 -6.76 -10.07 -8.65
N ALA A 62 -7.60 -9.34 -9.39
CA ALA A 62 -8.34 -9.91 -10.53
C ALA A 62 -7.38 -10.43 -11.61
N SER A 63 -6.37 -9.64 -11.98
CA SER A 63 -5.35 -10.05 -12.95
C SER A 63 -4.55 -11.26 -12.47
N SER A 64 -4.11 -11.25 -11.21
CA SER A 64 -3.38 -12.37 -10.60
C SER A 64 -4.22 -13.64 -10.54
N THR A 65 -5.54 -13.52 -10.32
CA THR A 65 -6.47 -14.64 -10.36
C THR A 65 -6.57 -15.24 -11.77
N GLU A 66 -6.68 -14.41 -12.80
CA GLU A 66 -6.68 -14.89 -14.19
C GLU A 66 -5.35 -15.55 -14.58
N ILE A 67 -4.22 -14.96 -14.18
CA ILE A 67 -2.90 -15.58 -14.38
C ILE A 67 -2.85 -16.95 -13.68
N GLY A 68 -3.35 -17.06 -12.44
CA GLY A 68 -3.41 -18.32 -11.71
C GLY A 68 -4.22 -19.41 -12.46
N LYS A 69 -5.33 -19.05 -13.10
CA LYS A 69 -6.11 -19.98 -13.94
C LYS A 69 -5.32 -20.45 -15.16
N VAL A 70 -4.62 -19.54 -15.84
CA VAL A 70 -3.77 -19.87 -16.99
C VAL A 70 -2.62 -20.79 -16.58
N VAL A 71 -1.95 -20.49 -15.47
CA VAL A 71 -0.88 -21.33 -14.92
C VAL A 71 -1.38 -22.74 -14.61
N GLN A 72 -2.56 -22.87 -13.99
CA GLN A 72 -3.17 -24.16 -13.71
C GLN A 72 -3.52 -24.95 -14.97
N LEU A 73 -3.98 -24.27 -16.03
CA LEU A 73 -4.22 -24.88 -17.33
C LEU A 73 -2.92 -25.40 -17.94
N ILE A 74 -1.84 -24.61 -17.94
CA ILE A 74 -0.54 -25.03 -18.47
C ILE A 74 0.01 -26.22 -17.68
N ALA A 75 -0.10 -26.21 -16.35
CA ALA A 75 0.30 -27.35 -15.51
C ALA A 75 -0.47 -28.63 -15.87
N THR A 76 -1.77 -28.51 -16.19
CA THR A 76 -2.60 -29.63 -16.64
C THR A 76 -2.15 -30.13 -18.01
N ILE A 77 -1.85 -29.23 -18.95
CA ILE A 77 -1.32 -29.58 -20.28
C ILE A 77 0.02 -30.29 -20.15
N ALA A 78 0.96 -29.76 -19.35
CA ALA A 78 2.26 -30.36 -19.10
C ALA A 78 2.12 -31.80 -18.56
N LYS A 79 1.20 -32.02 -17.61
CA LYS A 79 0.91 -33.37 -17.09
C LYS A 79 0.36 -34.30 -18.17
N GLN A 80 -0.55 -33.84 -19.02
CA GLN A 80 -1.07 -34.64 -20.13
C GLN A 80 0.00 -34.96 -21.17
N THR A 81 0.84 -33.99 -21.53
CA THR A 81 1.96 -34.17 -22.45
C THR A 81 2.96 -35.19 -21.91
N ASN A 82 3.27 -35.14 -20.60
CA ASN A 82 4.13 -36.12 -19.95
C ASN A 82 3.56 -37.55 -20.04
N LEU A 83 2.25 -37.72 -19.83
CA LEU A 83 1.58 -39.02 -20.00
C LEU A 83 1.58 -39.51 -21.44
N LEU A 84 1.35 -38.61 -22.41
CA LEU A 84 1.43 -38.93 -23.83
C LEU A 84 2.84 -39.36 -24.24
N ALA A 85 3.87 -38.63 -23.78
CA ALA A 85 5.27 -38.96 -24.00
C ALA A 85 5.65 -40.31 -23.39
N LEU A 86 5.18 -40.61 -22.18
CA LEU A 86 5.35 -41.91 -21.54
C LEU A 86 4.75 -43.05 -22.38
N ASN A 87 3.52 -42.89 -22.87
CA ASN A 87 2.89 -43.88 -23.74
C ASN A 87 3.67 -44.08 -25.05
N ALA A 88 4.18 -42.99 -25.64
CA ALA A 88 5.02 -43.06 -26.83
C ALA A 88 6.35 -43.80 -26.56
N THR A 89 6.98 -43.59 -25.40
CA THR A 89 8.18 -44.33 -24.98
C THR A 89 7.90 -45.83 -24.85
N ILE A 90 6.74 -46.22 -24.30
CA ILE A 90 6.33 -47.63 -24.17
C ILE A 90 6.14 -48.27 -25.56
N GLU A 91 5.44 -47.59 -26.48
CA GLU A 91 5.20 -48.13 -27.81
C GLU A 91 6.49 -48.19 -28.65
N ALA A 92 7.38 -47.20 -28.50
CA ALA A 92 8.70 -47.20 -29.12
C ALA A 92 9.55 -48.38 -28.63
N ALA A 93 9.52 -48.70 -27.33
CA ALA A 93 10.20 -49.88 -26.78
C ALA A 93 9.62 -51.18 -27.36
N ARG A 94 8.29 -51.23 -27.56
CA ARG A 94 7.60 -52.39 -28.16
C ARG A 94 7.99 -52.61 -29.62
N ALA A 95 8.27 -51.54 -30.37
CA ALA A 95 8.74 -51.61 -31.74
C ALA A 95 10.22 -52.03 -31.88
N GLY A 96 10.96 -52.18 -30.77
CA GLY A 96 12.36 -52.61 -30.76
C GLY A 96 13.28 -51.66 -31.52
N GLU A 97 14.15 -52.18 -32.38
CA GLU A 97 15.10 -51.38 -33.17
C GLU A 97 14.41 -50.34 -34.08
N ALA A 98 13.21 -50.65 -34.60
CA ALA A 98 12.46 -49.71 -35.44
C ALA A 98 11.93 -48.50 -34.66
N GLY A 99 11.79 -48.60 -33.33
CA GLY A 99 11.29 -47.55 -32.45
C GLY A 99 12.38 -46.64 -31.86
N ARG A 100 13.67 -46.90 -32.09
CA ARG A 100 14.77 -46.18 -31.42
C ARG A 100 14.71 -44.66 -31.59
N GLY A 101 14.45 -44.18 -32.81
CA GLY A 101 14.33 -42.73 -33.06
C GLY A 101 13.12 -42.11 -32.36
N PHE A 102 11.99 -42.81 -32.34
CA PHE A 102 10.79 -42.37 -31.61
C PHE A 102 11.00 -42.35 -30.10
N ALA A 103 11.76 -43.30 -29.55
CA ALA A 103 12.08 -43.33 -28.12
C ALA A 103 12.88 -42.09 -27.67
N VAL A 104 13.81 -41.61 -28.49
CA VAL A 104 14.58 -40.39 -28.20
C VAL A 104 13.67 -39.17 -28.17
N VAL A 105 12.82 -39.00 -29.19
CA VAL A 105 11.85 -37.88 -29.24
C VAL A 105 10.87 -37.93 -28.07
N ALA A 106 10.37 -39.13 -27.73
CA ALA A 106 9.46 -39.29 -26.61
C ALA A 106 10.13 -38.94 -25.26
N SER A 107 11.41 -39.26 -25.08
CA SER A 107 12.17 -38.83 -23.90
C SER A 107 12.31 -37.31 -23.83
N GLU A 108 12.68 -36.66 -24.94
CA GLU A 108 12.84 -35.21 -24.98
C GLU A 108 11.53 -34.48 -24.65
N VAL A 109 10.41 -34.94 -25.21
CA VAL A 109 9.08 -34.38 -24.92
C VAL A 109 8.71 -34.58 -23.45
N LYS A 110 9.05 -35.73 -22.88
CA LYS A 110 8.82 -36.03 -21.46
C LYS A 110 9.60 -35.05 -20.56
N ASP A 111 10.85 -34.80 -20.88
CA ASP A 111 11.71 -33.90 -20.12
C ASP A 111 11.22 -32.45 -20.21
N LEU A 112 10.85 -32.00 -21.42
CA LEU A 112 10.26 -30.68 -21.64
C LEU A 112 8.93 -30.48 -20.87
N ALA A 113 8.11 -31.53 -20.80
CA ALA A 113 6.87 -31.52 -20.04
C ALA A 113 7.12 -31.41 -18.52
N ASN A 114 8.16 -32.07 -17.99
CA ASN A 114 8.54 -31.97 -16.58
C ASN A 114 9.13 -30.58 -16.24
N GLU A 115 9.94 -30.02 -17.13
CA GLU A 115 10.47 -28.66 -16.99
C GLU A 115 9.33 -27.64 -16.99
N THR A 116 8.39 -27.78 -17.93
CA THR A 116 7.17 -26.94 -17.97
C THR A 116 6.37 -27.04 -16.68
N ALA A 117 6.17 -28.25 -16.15
CA ALA A 117 5.45 -28.44 -14.88
C ALA A 117 6.14 -27.73 -13.70
N THR A 118 7.47 -27.85 -13.61
CA THR A 118 8.28 -27.17 -12.59
C THR A 118 8.15 -25.66 -12.70
N ALA A 119 8.35 -25.09 -13.90
CA ALA A 119 8.22 -23.66 -14.14
C ALA A 119 6.81 -23.14 -13.81
N THR A 120 5.75 -23.88 -14.17
CA THR A 120 4.37 -23.48 -13.81
C THR A 120 4.13 -23.49 -12.31
N ASN A 121 4.72 -24.41 -11.56
CA ASN A 121 4.60 -24.42 -10.09
C ASN A 121 5.30 -23.21 -9.46
N GLU A 122 6.50 -22.85 -9.95
CA GLU A 122 7.22 -21.67 -9.48
C GLU A 122 6.44 -20.38 -9.75
N ILE A 123 5.90 -20.21 -10.96
CA ILE A 123 5.04 -19.08 -11.32
C ILE A 123 3.78 -19.08 -10.43
N GLY A 124 3.17 -20.25 -10.18
CA GLY A 124 2.03 -20.39 -9.28
C GLY A 124 2.33 -19.88 -7.87
N GLY A 125 3.52 -20.20 -7.34
CA GLY A 125 3.99 -19.68 -6.05
C GLY A 125 4.15 -18.15 -6.06
N GLN A 126 4.75 -17.58 -7.12
CA GLN A 126 4.91 -16.14 -7.26
C GLN A 126 3.56 -15.41 -7.33
N VAL A 127 2.61 -15.93 -8.12
CA VAL A 127 1.25 -15.39 -8.22
C VAL A 127 0.54 -15.47 -6.87
N GLY A 128 0.73 -16.56 -6.11
CA GLY A 128 0.24 -16.68 -4.74
C GLY A 128 0.80 -15.60 -3.82
N GLY A 129 2.10 -15.33 -3.89
CA GLY A 129 2.75 -14.26 -3.13
C GLY A 129 2.18 -12.87 -3.46
N ILE A 130 2.03 -12.54 -4.75
CA ILE A 130 1.43 -11.27 -5.20
C ILE A 130 0.01 -11.10 -4.64
N ARG A 131 -0.78 -12.18 -4.58
CA ARG A 131 -2.14 -12.16 -4.02
C ARG A 131 -2.15 -11.94 -2.51
N ALA A 132 -1.21 -12.55 -1.78
CA ALA A 132 -1.07 -12.30 -0.35
C ALA A 132 -0.66 -10.83 -0.08
N ASP A 133 0.29 -10.30 -0.84
CA ASP A 133 0.76 -8.92 -0.70
C ASP A 133 -0.34 -7.90 -1.04
N THR A 134 -1.15 -8.18 -2.06
CA THR A 134 -2.31 -7.34 -2.38
C THR A 134 -3.37 -7.36 -1.27
N GLN A 135 -3.64 -8.51 -0.65
CA GLN A 135 -4.53 -8.56 0.51
C GLN A 135 -4.00 -7.76 1.69
N ASN A 136 -2.71 -7.87 2.00
CA ASN A 136 -2.07 -7.06 3.04
C ASN A 136 -2.17 -5.56 2.74
N ALA A 137 -1.99 -5.17 1.47
CA ALA A 137 -2.13 -3.79 1.04
C ALA A 137 -3.57 -3.26 1.20
N VAL A 138 -4.60 -4.10 0.94
CA VAL A 138 -6.00 -3.72 1.22
C VAL A 138 -6.20 -3.44 2.71
N SER A 139 -5.77 -4.34 3.59
CA SER A 139 -5.91 -4.16 5.04
C SER A 139 -5.22 -2.88 5.53
N ALA A 140 -4.00 -2.59 5.03
CA ALA A 140 -3.29 -1.37 5.38
C ALA A 140 -4.03 -0.09 4.92
N ILE A 141 -4.72 -0.16 3.77
CA ILE A 141 -5.54 0.97 3.31
C ILE A 141 -6.82 1.11 4.13
N GLU A 142 -7.45 0.02 4.55
CA GLU A 142 -8.60 0.05 5.46
C GLU A 142 -8.23 0.73 6.79
N GLU A 143 -7.09 0.37 7.38
CA GLU A 143 -6.54 1.06 8.56
C GLU A 143 -6.30 2.55 8.30
N MET A 144 -5.74 2.90 7.13
CA MET A 144 -5.54 4.29 6.75
C MET A 144 -6.86 5.05 6.62
N GLN A 145 -7.91 4.43 6.07
CA GLN A 145 -9.24 5.03 5.99
C GLN A 145 -9.84 5.30 7.37
N HIS A 146 -9.64 4.39 8.33
CA HIS A 146 -10.04 4.62 9.72
C HIS A 146 -9.33 5.84 10.34
N LEU A 147 -8.02 5.95 10.17
CA LEU A 147 -7.25 7.11 10.66
C LEU A 147 -7.70 8.42 10.00
N ILE A 148 -7.99 8.41 8.70
CA ILE A 148 -8.51 9.57 7.97
C ILE A 148 -9.89 9.99 8.50
N ALA A 149 -10.77 9.02 8.83
CA ALA A 149 -12.07 9.32 9.42
C ALA A 149 -11.95 9.92 10.83
N GLU A 150 -10.97 9.49 11.63
CA GLU A 150 -10.67 10.13 12.91
C GLU A 150 -10.16 11.57 12.74
N LEU A 151 -9.31 11.81 11.74
CA LEU A 151 -8.83 13.16 11.41
C LEU A 151 -9.98 14.10 11.01
N ASP A 152 -10.93 13.61 10.20
CA ASP A 152 -12.13 14.38 9.82
C ASP A 152 -12.95 14.77 11.06
N ARG A 153 -13.12 13.83 12.00
CA ARG A 153 -13.83 14.07 13.27
C ARG A 153 -13.15 15.13 14.14
N CYS A 154 -11.83 15.06 14.27
CA CYS A 154 -11.03 16.07 14.99
C CYS A 154 -11.16 17.45 14.32
N GLN A 155 -11.16 17.50 12.99
CA GLN A 155 -11.32 18.74 12.25
C GLN A 155 -12.69 19.38 12.49
N GLN A 156 -13.77 18.60 12.53
CA GLN A 156 -15.12 19.09 12.86
C GLN A 156 -15.19 19.72 14.26
N ILE A 157 -14.52 19.12 15.25
CA ILE A 157 -14.42 19.66 16.61
C ILE A 157 -13.67 21.01 16.61
N ILE A 158 -12.52 21.08 15.93
CA ILE A 158 -11.73 22.32 15.84
C ILE A 158 -12.54 23.43 15.15
N SER A 159 -13.20 23.12 14.03
CA SER A 159 -14.06 24.08 13.32
C SER A 159 -15.19 24.61 14.20
N GLY A 160 -15.79 23.75 15.04
CA GLY A 160 -16.79 24.16 16.03
C GLY A 160 -16.24 25.14 17.07
N ILE A 161 -15.08 24.84 17.65
CA ILE A 161 -14.42 25.71 18.64
C ILE A 161 -14.05 27.07 18.03
N VAL A 162 -13.52 27.07 16.80
CA VAL A 162 -13.18 28.32 16.08
C VAL A 162 -14.43 29.16 15.85
N ALA A 163 -15.53 28.55 15.41
CA ALA A 163 -16.80 29.27 15.19
C ALA A 163 -17.34 29.90 16.48
N GLU A 164 -17.27 29.19 17.61
CA GLU A 164 -17.64 29.72 18.92
C GLU A 164 -16.76 30.91 19.34
N GLN A 165 -15.44 30.84 19.12
CA GLN A 165 -14.52 31.94 19.49
C GLN A 165 -14.58 33.15 18.55
N GLN A 166 -15.11 33.01 17.33
CA GLN A 166 -15.39 34.14 16.43
C GLN A 166 -16.71 34.85 16.77
N ALA A 167 -17.66 34.13 17.38
CA ALA A 167 -18.98 34.63 17.72
C ALA A 167 -19.06 35.33 19.09
N GLY A 168 -18.08 35.13 19.97
CA GLY A 168 -17.99 35.72 21.31
C GLY A 168 -16.80 36.64 21.49
#